data_AF-A0A0A0CZG9-F1
#
_entry.id   AF-A0A0A0CZG9-F1
#
_cell.length_a   1.000
_cell.length_b   1.000
_cell.length_c   1.000
_cell.angle_alpha   90.00
_cell.angle_beta   90.00
_cell.angle_gamma   90.00
#
_symmetry.space_group_name_H-M   'P 1'
#
loop_
_entity.id
_entity.type
_entity.pdbx_description
1 polymer ?
#
loop_
_entity_poly.entity_id
_entity_poly.type
_entity_poly.pdbx_seq_one_letter_code
_entity_poly.pdbx_strand_id
1 'polypeptide(L)'
;TASFVADVTDPAQVAALYDEAEKRFGTVDISIQNAGVITIARIEEMTEAEWDKVLAVNTKGVFLCCQEAIRRIRRHGKGGRLINTASGQARQGFVFTPHYAASKFGVVGVTQSLAKEVAKEGITVNAFCPGIIDTDMWAYNDAAWGKLLGDYKPGELMAEWVRGIPMGRAGSGEDVAGLVAFLASDDAAYITGQTINVDGGLIMS
;
A
#
# COMPACT_ATOMS: atom_id res chain seq x y z
N THR A 1 21.16 -2.30 -9.27
CA THR A 1 20.13 -1.98 -8.26
C THR A 1 20.82 -1.56 -6.98
N ALA A 2 20.31 -0.54 -6.29
CA ALA A 2 20.77 -0.13 -4.96
C ALA A 2 19.67 -0.49 -3.96
N SER A 3 20.05 -0.90 -2.75
CA SER A 3 19.13 -1.25 -1.67
C SER A 3 19.56 -0.55 -0.39
N PHE A 4 18.60 -0.13 0.42
CA PHE A 4 18.82 0.48 1.71
C PHE A 4 17.86 -0.16 2.73
N VAL A 5 18.39 -0.52 3.90
CA VAL A 5 17.57 -1.11 4.98
C VAL A 5 17.05 0.03 5.83
N ALA A 6 15.72 0.13 5.94
CA ALA A 6 15.06 1.12 6.79
C ALA A 6 13.76 0.56 7.37
N ASP A 7 13.50 0.92 8.63
CA ASP A 7 12.18 0.80 9.24
C ASP A 7 11.34 2.04 8.93
N VAL A 8 10.25 1.88 8.19
CA VAL A 8 9.34 2.98 7.81
C VAL A 8 8.60 3.60 9.01
N THR A 9 8.62 2.96 10.17
CA THR A 9 8.03 3.48 11.41
C THR A 9 8.96 4.44 12.17
N ASP A 10 10.24 4.47 11.81
CA ASP A 10 11.27 5.33 12.37
C ASP A 10 11.55 6.55 11.45
N PRO A 11 11.16 7.77 11.85
CA PRO A 11 11.37 8.97 11.05
C PRO A 11 12.85 9.24 10.69
N ALA A 12 13.80 8.85 11.54
CA ALA A 12 15.22 9.06 11.27
C ALA A 12 15.72 8.13 10.16
N GLN A 13 15.27 6.87 10.18
CA GLN A 13 15.59 5.91 9.11
C GLN A 13 14.90 6.25 7.79
N VAL A 14 13.66 6.76 7.86
CA VAL A 14 12.99 7.32 6.68
C VAL A 14 13.82 8.46 6.09
N ALA A 15 14.21 9.47 6.88
CA ALA A 15 15.05 10.55 6.37
C ALA A 15 16.37 10.06 5.73
N ALA A 16 17.04 9.10 6.37
CA ALA A 16 18.27 8.50 5.87
C ALA A 16 18.08 7.76 4.53
N LEU A 17 16.93 7.09 4.34
CA LEU A 17 16.57 6.46 3.06
C LEU A 17 16.49 7.50 1.93
N TYR A 18 15.85 8.64 2.17
CA TYR A 18 15.75 9.72 1.17
C TYR A 18 17.08 10.43 0.93
N ASP A 19 17.90 10.61 1.98
CA ASP A 19 19.27 11.14 1.84
C ASP A 19 20.13 10.26 0.94
N GLU A 20 20.10 8.94 1.14
CA GLU A 20 20.86 8.00 0.30
C GLU A 20 20.32 7.97 -1.14
N ALA A 21 19.00 8.06 -1.33
CA ALA A 21 18.40 8.15 -2.65
C ALA A 21 18.89 9.40 -3.41
N GLU A 22 18.85 10.58 -2.81
CA GLU A 22 19.34 11.81 -3.46
C GLU A 22 20.84 11.81 -3.69
N LYS A 23 21.63 11.30 -2.73
CA LYS A 23 23.07 11.14 -2.91
C LYS A 23 23.40 10.26 -4.11
N ARG A 24 22.58 9.24 -4.37
CA ARG A 24 22.81 8.28 -5.45
C ARG A 24 22.24 8.71 -6.80
N PHE A 25 21.07 9.34 -6.81
CA PHE A 25 20.28 9.62 -8.02
C PHE A 25 20.10 11.11 -8.31
N GLY A 26 20.53 11.99 -7.41
CA GLY A 26 20.43 13.45 -7.52
C GLY A 26 19.13 14.01 -6.95
N THR A 27 17.99 13.51 -7.40
CA THR A 27 16.66 13.95 -6.94
C THR A 27 15.76 12.76 -6.60
N VAL A 28 14.71 13.05 -5.84
CA VAL A 28 13.58 12.14 -5.66
C VAL A 28 12.38 12.75 -6.37
N ASP A 29 11.98 12.13 -7.46
CA ASP A 29 10.85 12.56 -8.30
C ASP A 29 9.61 11.71 -8.06
N ILE A 30 9.81 10.45 -7.65
CA ILE A 30 8.79 9.43 -7.45
C ILE A 30 9.05 8.73 -6.11
N SER A 31 8.02 8.58 -5.29
CA SER A 31 8.08 7.80 -4.06
C SER A 31 6.88 6.87 -3.95
N ILE A 32 7.16 5.59 -3.64
CA ILE A 32 6.15 4.52 -3.58
C ILE A 32 6.16 3.92 -2.17
N GLN A 33 5.07 4.13 -1.44
CA GLN A 33 4.89 3.67 -0.08
C GLN A 33 4.28 2.27 -0.12
N ASN A 34 5.12 1.26 -0.38
CA ASN A 34 4.74 -0.13 -0.56
C ASN A 34 4.84 -1.02 0.69
N ALA A 35 5.70 -0.66 1.64
CA ALA A 35 5.88 -1.45 2.86
C ALA A 35 4.55 -1.59 3.62
N GLY A 36 4.26 -2.81 4.08
CA GLY A 36 3.03 -3.11 4.79
C GLY A 36 3.04 -4.49 5.43
N VAL A 37 2.24 -4.65 6.48
CA VAL A 37 2.07 -5.90 7.23
C VAL A 37 0.60 -6.17 7.46
N ILE A 38 0.28 -7.42 7.76
CA ILE A 38 -1.03 -7.88 8.17
C ILE A 38 -0.87 -8.91 9.28
N THR A 39 -1.78 -8.92 10.25
CA THR A 39 -2.00 -10.06 11.14
C THR A 39 -3.47 -10.40 11.12
N ILE A 40 -3.81 -11.66 11.40
CA ILE A 40 -5.17 -12.19 11.35
C ILE A 40 -5.44 -12.86 12.69
N ALA A 41 -6.49 -12.42 13.39
CA ALA A 41 -6.89 -12.98 14.67
C ALA A 41 -8.40 -12.82 14.88
N ARG A 42 -8.99 -13.67 15.73
CA ARG A 42 -10.35 -13.42 16.24
C ARG A 42 -10.35 -12.14 17.07
N ILE A 43 -11.51 -11.46 17.16
CA ILE A 43 -11.57 -10.15 17.81
C ILE A 43 -11.21 -10.22 19.30
N GLU A 44 -11.57 -11.32 19.96
CA GLU A 44 -11.25 -11.61 21.36
C GLU A 44 -9.77 -11.94 21.61
N GLU A 45 -9.02 -12.29 20.56
CA GLU A 45 -7.60 -12.64 20.62
C GLU A 45 -6.68 -11.52 20.13
N MET A 46 -7.23 -10.53 19.41
CA MET A 46 -6.48 -9.43 18.86
C MET A 46 -5.94 -8.53 19.97
N THR A 47 -4.62 -8.38 20.01
CA THR A 47 -3.97 -7.55 21.02
C THR A 47 -3.85 -6.10 20.57
N GLU A 48 -3.82 -5.17 21.53
CA GLU A 48 -3.52 -3.75 21.26
C GLU A 48 -2.14 -3.59 20.59
N ALA A 49 -1.16 -4.43 20.95
CA ALA A 49 0.17 -4.41 20.35
C ALA A 49 0.14 -4.75 18.84
N GLU A 50 -0.70 -5.70 18.42
CA GLU A 50 -0.89 -6.01 16.99
C GLU A 50 -1.61 -4.89 16.26
N TRP A 51 -2.62 -4.30 16.88
CA TRP A 51 -3.32 -3.13 16.38
C TRP A 51 -2.33 -1.99 16.10
N ASP A 52 -1.55 -1.62 17.12
CA ASP A 52 -0.58 -0.54 17.04
C ASP A 52 0.50 -0.82 16.01
N LYS A 53 1.02 -2.06 15.96
CA LYS A 53 2.01 -2.47 14.96
C LYS A 53 1.49 -2.28 13.54
N VAL A 54 0.27 -2.74 13.26
CA VAL A 54 -0.30 -2.66 11.90
C VAL A 54 -0.53 -1.21 11.49
N LEU A 55 -1.06 -0.36 12.37
CA LEU A 55 -1.25 1.07 12.08
C LEU A 55 0.07 1.83 11.98
N ALA A 56 1.05 1.50 12.83
CA ALA A 56 2.38 2.10 12.79
C ALA A 56 3.05 1.87 11.43
N VAL A 57 3.04 0.64 10.91
CA VAL A 57 3.63 0.33 9.61
C VAL A 57 2.77 0.86 8.46
N ASN A 58 1.49 0.46 8.42
CA ASN A 58 0.67 0.64 7.21
C ASN A 58 0.12 2.06 7.04
N THR A 59 0.00 2.84 8.12
CA THR A 59 -0.60 4.18 8.07
C THR A 59 0.42 5.24 8.45
N LYS A 60 1.02 5.14 9.65
CA LYS A 60 2.03 6.11 10.09
C LYS A 60 3.27 6.03 9.19
N GLY A 61 3.73 4.84 8.81
CA GLY A 61 4.87 4.68 7.90
C GLY A 61 4.63 5.32 6.52
N VAL A 62 3.42 5.15 5.96
CA VAL A 62 2.99 5.84 4.74
C VAL A 62 3.04 7.35 4.92
N PHE A 63 2.46 7.87 6.00
CA PHE A 63 2.49 9.30 6.30
C PHE A 63 3.92 9.85 6.41
N LEU A 64 4.80 9.18 7.15
CA LEU A 64 6.20 9.59 7.34
C LEU A 64 6.95 9.63 6.01
N CYS A 65 6.80 8.58 5.19
CA CYS A 65 7.43 8.52 3.87
C CYS A 65 6.88 9.60 2.93
N CYS A 66 5.57 9.83 2.91
CA CYS A 66 4.96 10.91 2.13
C CYS A 66 5.44 12.29 2.56
N GLN A 67 5.49 12.55 3.87
CA GLN A 67 5.98 13.81 4.42
C GLN A 67 7.40 14.08 3.97
N GLU A 68 8.28 13.08 4.07
CA GLU A 68 9.67 13.24 3.67
C GLU A 68 9.79 13.39 2.15
N ALA A 69 9.12 12.57 1.35
CA ALA A 69 9.10 12.71 -0.12
C ALA A 69 8.67 14.11 -0.57
N ILE A 70 7.60 14.66 0.01
CA ILE A 70 7.11 16.01 -0.31
C ILE A 70 8.16 17.06 0.02
N ARG A 71 8.87 16.96 1.17
CA ARG A 71 9.98 17.87 1.48
C ARG A 71 11.09 17.80 0.43
N ARG A 72 11.47 16.59 -0.01
CA ARG A 72 12.51 16.39 -1.03
C ARG A 72 12.08 16.98 -2.38
N ILE A 73 10.86 16.70 -2.82
CA ILE A 73 10.31 17.20 -4.08
C ILE A 73 10.21 18.74 -4.08
N ARG A 74 9.72 19.33 -2.98
CA ARG A 74 9.63 20.80 -2.84
C ARG A 74 10.97 21.51 -3.00
N ARG A 75 12.10 20.87 -2.65
CA ARG A 75 13.44 21.49 -2.77
C ARG A 75 13.90 21.62 -4.21
N HIS A 76 13.55 20.70 -5.10
CA HIS A 76 13.91 20.80 -6.52
C HIS A 76 12.83 21.49 -7.36
N GLY A 77 11.58 21.51 -6.90
CA GLY A 77 10.51 22.36 -7.42
C GLY A 77 9.94 21.95 -8.78
N LYS A 78 10.19 20.72 -9.24
CA LYS A 78 9.72 20.22 -10.56
C LYS A 78 8.42 19.41 -10.49
N GLY A 79 7.79 19.33 -9.31
CA GLY A 79 6.68 18.42 -9.06
C GLY A 79 7.15 16.98 -8.86
N GLY A 80 6.20 16.05 -8.70
CA GLY A 80 6.54 14.64 -8.45
C GLY A 80 5.32 13.73 -8.32
N ARG A 81 5.57 12.45 -8.04
CA ARG A 81 4.54 11.41 -7.90
C ARG A 81 4.70 10.67 -6.58
N LEU A 82 3.65 10.66 -5.76
CA LEU A 82 3.55 9.79 -4.59
C LEU A 82 2.48 8.73 -4.83
N ILE A 83 2.83 7.46 -4.58
CA ILE A 83 1.98 6.31 -4.88
C ILE A 83 1.90 5.40 -3.65
N ASN A 84 0.76 5.43 -2.96
CA ASN A 84 0.54 4.69 -1.73
C ASN A 84 -0.08 3.32 -1.98
N THR A 85 0.33 2.32 -1.21
CA THR A 85 -0.28 0.98 -1.27
C THR A 85 -1.42 0.88 -0.28
N ALA A 86 -2.66 0.97 -0.78
CA ALA A 86 -3.86 0.69 -0.01
C ALA A 86 -4.14 -0.83 -0.03
N SER A 87 -5.39 -1.25 -0.28
CA SER A 87 -5.82 -2.64 -0.37
C SER A 87 -7.28 -2.69 -0.82
N GLY A 88 -7.76 -3.83 -1.33
CA GLY A 88 -9.21 -4.09 -1.36
C GLY A 88 -9.89 -3.86 -0.01
N GLN A 89 -9.18 -4.10 1.11
CA GLN A 89 -9.69 -3.78 2.45
C GLN A 89 -9.75 -2.27 2.79
N ALA A 90 -9.28 -1.39 1.91
CA ALA A 90 -9.57 0.04 1.96
C ALA A 90 -10.91 0.42 1.30
N ARG A 91 -11.60 -0.56 0.71
CA ARG A 91 -12.92 -0.43 0.08
C ARG A 91 -13.99 -1.17 0.86
N GLN A 92 -13.66 -2.38 1.29
CA GLN A 92 -14.55 -3.26 2.02
C GLN A 92 -13.76 -4.00 3.10
N GLY A 93 -14.11 -3.78 4.37
CA GLY A 93 -13.50 -4.51 5.47
C GLY A 93 -13.73 -6.02 5.38
N PHE A 94 -12.86 -6.79 6.03
CA PHE A 94 -12.95 -8.25 6.08
C PHE A 94 -12.89 -8.76 7.52
N VAL A 95 -13.43 -9.94 7.74
CA VAL A 95 -13.44 -10.59 9.06
C VAL A 95 -12.03 -10.87 9.55
N PHE A 96 -11.82 -10.78 10.87
CA PHE A 96 -10.55 -11.07 11.56
C PHE A 96 -9.41 -10.09 11.30
N THR A 97 -9.65 -9.00 10.55
CA THR A 97 -8.64 -7.98 10.24
C THR A 97 -9.11 -6.52 10.36
N PRO A 98 -9.88 -6.12 11.41
CA PRO A 98 -10.37 -4.76 11.55
C PRO A 98 -9.25 -3.69 11.60
N HIS A 99 -8.12 -3.96 12.25
CA HIS A 99 -6.94 -3.09 12.30
C HIS A 99 -6.28 -2.91 10.93
N TYR A 100 -6.16 -3.98 10.14
CA TYR A 100 -5.62 -3.89 8.78
C TYR A 100 -6.56 -3.06 7.89
N ALA A 101 -7.87 -3.34 7.90
CA ALA A 101 -8.86 -2.53 7.19
C ALA A 101 -8.80 -1.06 7.62
N ALA A 102 -8.82 -0.77 8.92
CA ALA A 102 -8.66 0.59 9.45
C ALA A 102 -7.37 1.25 8.95
N SER A 103 -6.26 0.52 8.93
CA SER A 103 -4.98 1.04 8.45
C SER A 103 -5.01 1.43 6.98
N LYS A 104 -5.68 0.61 6.14
CA LYS A 104 -5.75 0.81 4.69
C LYS A 104 -6.80 1.85 4.29
N PHE A 105 -7.90 1.98 5.03
CA PHE A 105 -8.77 3.16 4.95
C PHE A 105 -8.02 4.44 5.38
N GLY A 106 -7.15 4.35 6.40
CA GLY A 106 -6.28 5.45 6.79
C GLY A 106 -5.36 5.94 5.66
N VAL A 107 -4.81 5.01 4.87
CA VAL A 107 -4.00 5.34 3.67
C VAL A 107 -4.82 6.14 2.65
N VAL A 108 -6.10 5.83 2.45
CA VAL A 108 -6.99 6.59 1.56
C VAL A 108 -7.15 8.02 2.07
N GLY A 109 -7.38 8.20 3.38
CA GLY A 109 -7.47 9.52 4.01
C GLY A 109 -6.19 10.34 3.85
N VAL A 110 -5.02 9.74 4.11
CA VAL A 110 -3.70 10.38 3.91
C VAL A 110 -3.52 10.79 2.46
N THR A 111 -3.84 9.91 1.50
CA THR A 111 -3.73 10.15 0.06
C THR A 111 -4.56 11.36 -0.36
N GLN A 112 -5.84 11.39 0.00
CA GLN A 112 -6.75 12.47 -0.37
C GLN A 112 -6.39 13.80 0.29
N SER A 113 -5.97 13.77 1.56
CA SER A 113 -5.57 14.98 2.29
C SER A 113 -4.33 15.61 1.66
N LEU A 114 -3.28 14.81 1.41
CA LEU A 114 -2.05 15.31 0.83
C LEU A 114 -2.26 15.79 -0.62
N ALA A 115 -3.02 15.04 -1.42
CA ALA A 115 -3.34 15.45 -2.79
C ALA A 115 -3.95 16.86 -2.86
N LYS A 116 -4.84 17.21 -1.92
CA LYS A 116 -5.45 18.54 -1.84
C LYS A 116 -4.44 19.63 -1.48
N GLU A 117 -3.47 19.31 -0.63
CA GLU A 117 -2.44 20.26 -0.18
C GLU A 117 -1.45 20.58 -1.30
N VAL A 118 -0.91 19.56 -1.97
CA VAL A 118 0.29 19.71 -2.83
C VAL A 118 0.01 19.81 -4.32
N ALA A 119 -1.26 19.73 -4.76
CA ALA A 119 -1.61 19.69 -6.18
C ALA A 119 -1.10 20.90 -6.98
N LYS A 120 -1.13 22.11 -6.41
CA LYS A 120 -0.65 23.34 -7.08
C LYS A 120 0.87 23.39 -7.26
N GLU A 121 1.59 22.49 -6.62
CA GLU A 121 3.05 22.36 -6.68
C GLU A 121 3.49 21.34 -7.75
N GLY A 122 2.54 20.82 -8.55
CA GLY A 122 2.82 19.78 -9.55
C GLY A 122 3.05 18.40 -8.94
N ILE A 123 2.68 18.19 -7.68
CA ILE A 123 2.80 16.91 -6.98
C ILE A 123 1.45 16.19 -7.01
N THR A 124 1.42 14.96 -7.51
CA THR A 124 0.23 14.11 -7.43
C THR A 124 0.41 13.07 -6.34
N VAL A 125 -0.66 12.79 -5.60
CA VAL A 125 -0.67 11.75 -4.56
C VAL A 125 -1.83 10.80 -4.85
N ASN A 126 -1.53 9.56 -5.19
CA ASN A 126 -2.54 8.53 -5.49
C ASN A 126 -2.28 7.29 -4.66
N ALA A 127 -3.27 6.40 -4.61
CA ALA A 127 -3.15 5.07 -4.04
C ALA A 127 -3.62 4.01 -5.02
N PHE A 128 -3.16 2.78 -4.83
CA PHE A 128 -3.69 1.62 -5.52
C PHE A 128 -4.17 0.57 -4.52
N CYS A 129 -5.21 -0.17 -4.91
CA CYS A 129 -5.85 -1.22 -4.12
C CYS A 129 -5.67 -2.56 -4.84
N PRO A 130 -4.62 -3.33 -4.51
CA PRO A 130 -4.51 -4.70 -4.99
C PRO A 130 -5.63 -5.58 -4.45
N GLY A 131 -6.04 -6.54 -5.27
CA GLY A 131 -6.85 -7.67 -4.84
C GLY A 131 -6.00 -8.80 -4.26
N ILE A 132 -6.32 -10.02 -4.69
CA ILE A 132 -5.53 -11.21 -4.37
C ILE A 132 -4.31 -11.27 -5.29
N ILE A 133 -3.10 -11.14 -4.73
CA ILE A 133 -1.83 -11.14 -5.48
C ILE A 133 -0.94 -12.27 -4.99
N ASP A 134 -0.38 -13.05 -5.91
CA ASP A 134 0.52 -14.16 -5.57
C ASP A 134 1.82 -13.65 -4.93
N THR A 135 1.91 -13.77 -3.60
CA THR A 135 2.99 -13.24 -2.74
C THR A 135 3.10 -14.05 -1.44
N ASP A 136 4.24 -13.93 -0.76
CA ASP A 136 4.42 -14.50 0.59
C ASP A 136 3.37 -14.01 1.60
N MET A 137 2.89 -12.76 1.46
CA MET A 137 1.80 -12.24 2.29
C MET A 137 0.52 -13.03 2.08
N TRP A 138 0.21 -13.42 0.85
CA TRP A 138 -0.96 -14.25 0.56
C TRP A 138 -0.80 -15.70 0.98
N ALA A 139 0.42 -16.25 0.96
CA ALA A 139 0.70 -17.55 1.55
C ALA A 139 0.44 -17.56 3.07
N TYR A 140 0.80 -16.49 3.79
CA TYR A 140 0.44 -16.31 5.21
C TYR A 140 -1.08 -16.18 5.39
N ASN A 141 -1.73 -15.36 4.58
CA ASN A 141 -3.17 -15.11 4.67
C ASN A 141 -4.00 -16.39 4.45
N ASP A 142 -3.65 -17.17 3.44
CA ASP A 142 -4.29 -18.46 3.13
C ASP A 142 -4.23 -19.40 4.34
N ALA A 143 -3.05 -19.56 4.94
CA ALA A 143 -2.86 -20.44 6.10
C ALA A 143 -3.59 -19.94 7.36
N ALA A 144 -3.60 -18.63 7.60
CA ALA A 144 -4.22 -18.04 8.79
C ALA A 144 -5.75 -18.02 8.69
N TRP A 145 -6.31 -17.50 7.60
CA TRP A 145 -7.75 -17.52 7.38
C TRP A 145 -8.27 -18.95 7.14
N GLY A 146 -7.50 -19.81 6.50
CA GLY A 146 -7.87 -21.20 6.25
C GLY A 146 -8.20 -21.96 7.54
N LYS A 147 -7.40 -21.75 8.59
CA LYS A 147 -7.68 -22.31 9.93
C LYS A 147 -8.95 -21.72 10.56
N LEU A 148 -9.16 -20.41 10.42
CA LEU A 148 -10.27 -19.72 11.09
C LEU A 148 -11.63 -19.92 10.41
N LEU A 149 -11.65 -20.15 9.09
CA LEU A 149 -12.88 -20.20 8.29
C LEU A 149 -13.41 -21.61 8.01
N GLY A 150 -12.60 -22.65 8.19
CA GLY A 150 -13.07 -24.02 7.94
C GLY A 150 -12.01 -25.10 7.79
N ASP A 151 -10.86 -24.98 8.48
CA ASP A 151 -9.76 -25.96 8.43
C ASP A 151 -9.28 -26.31 7.01
N TYR A 152 -9.18 -25.28 6.15
CA TYR A 152 -8.64 -25.43 4.78
C TYR A 152 -7.19 -25.93 4.82
N LYS A 153 -6.81 -26.77 3.85
CA LYS A 153 -5.41 -27.09 3.60
C LYS A 153 -4.71 -25.93 2.89
N PRO A 154 -3.37 -25.83 2.97
CA PRO A 154 -2.63 -24.79 2.27
C PRO A 154 -2.99 -24.73 0.78
N GLY A 155 -3.37 -23.53 0.32
CA GLY A 155 -3.77 -23.20 -1.04
C GLY A 155 -5.25 -23.42 -1.36
N GLU A 156 -6.02 -24.13 -0.52
CA GLU A 156 -7.44 -24.41 -0.81
C GLU A 156 -8.30 -23.15 -0.68
N LEU A 157 -8.05 -22.33 0.35
CA LEU A 157 -8.80 -21.07 0.56
C LEU A 157 -8.50 -20.07 -0.56
N MET A 158 -7.22 -19.90 -0.90
CA MET A 158 -6.79 -19.07 -2.01
C MET A 158 -7.44 -19.52 -3.33
N ALA A 159 -7.40 -20.82 -3.64
CA ALA A 159 -8.02 -21.36 -4.84
C ALA A 159 -9.54 -21.15 -4.85
N GLU A 160 -10.19 -21.13 -3.68
CA GLU A 160 -11.59 -20.77 -3.54
C GLU A 160 -11.86 -19.31 -3.86
N TRP A 161 -11.15 -18.40 -3.21
CA TRP A 161 -11.39 -16.97 -3.40
C TRP A 161 -11.03 -16.48 -4.81
N VAL A 162 -10.02 -17.09 -5.45
CA VAL A 162 -9.68 -16.80 -6.85
C VAL A 162 -10.84 -17.11 -7.80
N ARG A 163 -11.71 -18.10 -7.50
CA ARG A 163 -12.92 -18.35 -8.31
C ARG A 163 -13.92 -17.20 -8.26
N GLY A 164 -13.86 -16.37 -7.21
CA GLY A 164 -14.68 -15.16 -7.08
C GLY A 164 -14.15 -13.95 -7.85
N ILE A 165 -12.93 -14.01 -8.38
CA ILE A 165 -12.35 -12.93 -9.19
C ILE A 165 -12.90 -13.04 -10.62
N PRO A 166 -13.54 -12.00 -11.19
CA PRO A 166 -14.07 -12.05 -12.55
C PRO A 166 -13.06 -12.43 -13.63
N MET A 167 -11.80 -11.99 -13.51
CA MET A 167 -10.71 -12.39 -14.42
C MET A 167 -10.22 -13.84 -14.21
N GLY A 168 -10.74 -14.57 -13.23
CA GLY A 168 -10.52 -16.00 -13.03
C GLY A 168 -9.11 -16.40 -12.56
N ARG A 169 -8.29 -15.44 -12.09
CA ARG A 169 -6.93 -15.69 -11.62
C ARG A 169 -6.54 -14.71 -10.51
N ALA A 170 -5.58 -15.12 -9.68
CA ALA A 170 -4.84 -14.18 -8.84
C ALA A 170 -4.03 -13.21 -9.71
N GLY A 171 -3.82 -12.00 -9.21
CA GLY A 171 -2.87 -11.06 -9.81
C GLY A 171 -1.42 -11.44 -9.50
N SER A 172 -0.49 -10.91 -10.28
CA SER A 172 0.95 -10.99 -10.01
C SER A 172 1.52 -9.61 -9.64
N GLY A 173 2.80 -9.58 -9.25
CA GLY A 173 3.51 -8.31 -9.06
C GLY A 173 3.53 -7.45 -10.33
N GLU A 174 3.59 -8.07 -11.50
CA GLU A 174 3.57 -7.38 -12.80
C GLU A 174 2.22 -6.72 -13.09
N ASP A 175 1.10 -7.36 -12.73
CA ASP A 175 -0.24 -6.75 -12.88
C ASP A 175 -0.35 -5.45 -12.08
N VAL A 176 0.19 -5.44 -10.85
CA VAL A 176 0.24 -4.25 -10.00
C VAL A 176 1.24 -3.23 -10.54
N ALA A 177 2.41 -3.67 -10.98
CA ALA A 177 3.47 -2.82 -11.49
C ALA A 177 3.04 -2.00 -12.72
N GLY A 178 2.16 -2.54 -13.56
CA GLY A 178 1.59 -1.82 -14.70
C GLY A 178 0.86 -0.53 -14.28
N LEU A 179 -0.02 -0.61 -13.28
CA LEU A 179 -0.73 0.57 -12.74
C LEU A 179 0.24 1.53 -12.04
N VAL A 180 1.17 1.01 -11.25
CA VAL A 180 2.16 1.83 -10.53
C VAL A 180 3.05 2.59 -11.53
N ALA A 181 3.51 1.95 -12.60
CA ALA A 181 4.28 2.58 -13.66
C ALA A 181 3.48 3.65 -14.40
N PHE A 182 2.20 3.41 -14.68
CA PHE A 182 1.29 4.40 -15.25
C PHE A 182 1.15 5.63 -14.34
N LEU A 183 0.87 5.43 -13.04
CA LEU A 183 0.75 6.52 -12.06
C LEU A 183 2.06 7.30 -11.84
N ALA A 184 3.19 6.65 -12.08
CA ALA A 184 4.53 7.23 -12.04
C ALA A 184 4.86 8.07 -13.29
N SER A 185 4.11 7.92 -14.39
CA SER A 185 4.39 8.54 -15.67
C SER A 185 3.73 9.93 -15.85
N ASP A 186 4.03 10.57 -16.97
CA ASP A 186 3.37 11.82 -17.40
C ASP A 186 1.93 11.60 -17.89
N ASP A 187 1.58 10.37 -18.31
CA ASP A 187 0.21 10.05 -18.74
C ASP A 187 -0.80 10.16 -17.58
N ALA A 188 -0.31 10.07 -16.34
CA ALA A 188 -1.11 10.24 -15.12
C ALA A 188 -1.02 11.67 -14.52
N ALA A 189 -0.44 12.65 -15.23
CA ALA A 189 -0.18 13.99 -14.69
C ALA A 189 -1.44 14.74 -14.19
N TYR A 190 -2.64 14.36 -14.65
CA TYR A 190 -3.92 14.93 -14.22
C TYR A 190 -4.70 14.05 -13.22
N ILE A 191 -4.09 12.99 -12.70
CA ILE A 191 -4.69 12.08 -11.74
C ILE A 191 -4.09 12.36 -10.36
N THR A 192 -4.89 12.85 -9.41
CA THR A 192 -4.45 13.04 -8.02
C THR A 192 -5.61 12.78 -7.05
N GLY A 193 -5.28 12.36 -5.83
CA GLY A 193 -6.23 12.00 -4.78
C GLY A 193 -7.00 10.72 -5.04
N GLN A 194 -6.67 9.99 -6.11
CA GLN A 194 -7.41 8.80 -6.50
C GLN A 194 -6.91 7.58 -5.74
N THR A 195 -7.80 6.61 -5.60
CA THR A 195 -7.48 5.27 -5.13
C THR A 195 -8.01 4.33 -6.22
N ILE A 196 -7.15 3.53 -6.84
CA ILE A 196 -7.51 2.76 -8.03
C ILE A 196 -7.36 1.27 -7.76
N ASN A 197 -8.39 0.49 -8.07
CA ASN A 197 -8.36 -0.96 -7.85
C ASN A 197 -7.57 -1.66 -8.97
N VAL A 198 -6.73 -2.62 -8.57
CA VAL A 198 -6.00 -3.54 -9.46
C VAL A 198 -6.18 -4.96 -8.92
N ASP A 199 -7.38 -5.49 -9.13
CA ASP A 199 -7.89 -6.65 -8.38
C ASP A 199 -8.63 -7.68 -9.25
N GLY A 200 -8.53 -7.56 -10.57
CA GLY A 200 -9.21 -8.47 -11.49
C GLY A 200 -10.74 -8.37 -11.48
N GLY A 201 -11.30 -7.28 -10.92
CA GLY A 201 -12.73 -7.04 -10.82
C GLY A 201 -13.35 -7.49 -9.50
N LEU A 202 -12.54 -7.78 -8.48
CA LEU A 202 -13.02 -8.25 -7.18
C LEU A 202 -13.88 -7.20 -6.46
N ILE A 203 -13.50 -5.91 -6.52
CA ILE A 203 -14.22 -4.80 -5.91
C ILE A 203 -14.40 -3.67 -6.93
N MET A 204 -15.61 -3.09 -7.00
CA MET A 204 -15.95 -1.98 -7.88
C MET A 204 -16.25 -0.72 -7.07
N SER A 205 -15.52 0.37 -7.29
CA SER A 205 -15.63 1.64 -6.53
C SER A 205 -15.12 2.83 -7.31
#